data_AF-A0A286DRE1-F1
#
_entry.id   AF-A0A286DRE1-F1
#
_cell.length_a   1.000
_cell.length_b   1.000
_cell.length_c   1.000
_cell.angle_alpha   90.00
_cell.angle_beta   90.00
_cell.angle_gamma   90.00
#
_symmetry.space_group_name_H-M   'P 1'
#
loop_
_entity.id
_entity.type
_entity.pdbx_description
1 polymer ?
#
loop_
_entity_poly.entity_id
_entity_poly.type
_entity_poly.pdbx_seq_one_letter_code
_entity_poly.pdbx_strand_id
1 'polypeptide(L)'
;MNKEQFEHVLSQWPHLRFSEITTVKYFASHELYAIDRVKYSCRLFLCREYDERSAQKTEEQLRQWLKEFNYKQDVRRITGEEKSNPG
;
A
#
# COMPACT_ATOMS: atom_id res chain seq x y z
N MET A 1 -2.23 1.67 12.85
CA MET A 1 -2.21 0.47 11.98
C MET A 1 -0.83 -0.16 12.08
N ASN A 2 -0.73 -1.50 12.17
CA ASN A 2 0.56 -2.20 12.14
C ASN A 2 0.86 -2.79 10.74
N LYS A 3 2.07 -3.34 10.55
CA LYS A 3 2.53 -3.86 9.25
C LYS A 3 1.69 -5.04 8.75
N GLU A 4 1.33 -5.96 9.64
CA GLU A 4 0.53 -7.14 9.27
C GLU A 4 -0.86 -6.74 8.78
N GLN A 5 -1.50 -5.80 9.47
CA GLN A 5 -2.78 -5.22 9.06
C GLN A 5 -2.67 -4.53 7.71
N PHE A 6 -1.59 -3.76 7.49
CA PHE A 6 -1.33 -3.11 6.21
C PHE A 6 -1.20 -4.12 5.07
N GLU A 7 -0.33 -5.13 5.21
CA GLU A 7 -0.13 -6.15 4.19
C GLU A 7 -1.42 -6.95 3.95
N HIS A 8 -2.17 -7.28 5.01
CA HIS A 8 -3.46 -7.96 4.91
C HIS A 8 -4.47 -7.16 4.10
N VAL A 9 -4.67 -5.88 4.41
CA VAL A 9 -5.60 -4.98 3.71
C VAL A 9 -5.25 -4.89 2.23
N LEU A 10 -3.97 -4.70 1.88
CA LEU A 10 -3.53 -4.63 0.49
C LEU A 10 -3.75 -5.96 -0.24
N SER A 11 -3.50 -7.09 0.43
CA SER A 11 -3.69 -8.42 -0.17
C SER A 11 -5.14 -8.76 -0.52
N GLN A 12 -6.12 -8.07 0.06
CA GLN A 12 -7.54 -8.24 -0.31
C GLN A 12 -7.86 -7.73 -1.72
N TRP A 13 -6.95 -6.97 -2.33
CA TRP A 13 -7.11 -6.37 -3.65
C TRP A 13 -6.04 -6.85 -4.63
N PRO A 14 -5.98 -8.16 -4.95
CA PRO A 14 -4.87 -8.75 -5.71
C PRO A 14 -4.76 -8.24 -7.16
N HIS A 15 -5.84 -7.67 -7.69
CA HIS A 15 -5.93 -7.09 -9.03
C HIS A 15 -5.47 -5.62 -9.09
N LEU A 16 -5.26 -4.97 -7.93
CA LEU A 16 -4.70 -3.63 -7.85
C LEU A 16 -3.18 -3.68 -7.68
N ARG A 17 -2.53 -2.58 -8.05
CA ARG A 17 -1.08 -2.35 -7.95
C ARG A 17 -0.84 -1.00 -7.31
N PHE A 18 -0.97 -0.97 -5.98
CA PHE A 18 -0.70 0.23 -5.21
C PHE A 18 0.76 0.68 -5.38
N SER A 19 0.97 1.93 -5.78
CA SER A 19 2.31 2.49 -6.03
C SER A 19 2.65 3.68 -5.13
N GLU A 20 1.63 4.29 -4.52
CA GLU A 20 1.81 5.52 -3.77
C GLU A 20 0.98 5.51 -2.49
N ILE A 21 1.50 6.19 -1.46
CA ILE A 21 0.73 6.56 -0.28
C ILE A 21 0.50 8.06 -0.37
N THR A 22 -0.72 8.52 -0.13
CA THR A 22 -1.04 9.96 -0.11
C THR A 22 -1.76 10.32 1.17
N THR A 23 -1.43 11.49 1.70
CA THR A 23 -2.12 12.08 2.85
C THR A 23 -3.08 13.16 2.38
N VAL A 24 -4.33 13.10 2.83
CA VAL A 24 -5.36 14.11 2.57
C VAL A 24 -5.73 14.75 3.90
N LYS A 25 -5.59 16.08 3.99
CA LYS A 25 -6.05 16.83 5.16
C LYS A 25 -7.57 16.97 5.10
N TYR A 26 -8.25 16.49 6.12
CA TYR A 26 -9.69 16.58 6.29
C TYR A 26 -10.02 17.19 7.64
N PHE A 27 -10.44 18.47 7.64
CA PHE A 27 -10.63 19.29 8.83
C PHE A 27 -9.43 19.25 9.79
N ALA A 28 -9.59 18.62 10.94
CA ALA A 28 -8.59 18.47 12.00
C ALA A 28 -7.87 17.11 11.96
N SER A 29 -7.95 16.39 10.84
CA SER A 29 -7.36 15.07 10.67
C SER A 29 -6.63 14.92 9.34
N HIS A 30 -5.80 13.89 9.27
CA HIS A 30 -4.99 13.53 8.12
C HIS A 30 -5.32 12.07 7.76
N GLU A 31 -5.93 11.87 6.61
CA GLU A 31 -6.32 10.55 6.12
C GLU A 31 -5.27 10.04 5.15
N LEU A 32 -4.79 8.82 5.39
CA LEU A 32 -3.76 8.19 4.58
C LEU A 32 -4.39 7.12 3.69
N TYR A 33 -4.04 7.18 2.40
CA TYR A 33 -4.55 6.29 1.36
C TYR A 33 -3.43 5.60 0.60
N ALA A 34 -3.66 4.36 0.18
CA ALA A 34 -2.88 3.73 -0.90
C ALA A 34 -3.54 4.02 -2.26
N ILE A 35 -2.74 4.38 -3.26
CA ILE A 35 -3.19 4.74 -4.60
C ILE A 35 -2.72 3.71 -5.61
N ASP A 36 -3.63 3.22 -6.44
CA ASP A 36 -3.34 2.30 -7.52
C ASP A 36 -2.61 2.99 -8.69
N ARG A 37 -1.58 2.31 -9.23
CA ARG A 37 -0.75 2.80 -10.34
C ARG A 37 -1.51 2.88 -11.67
N VAL A 38 -2.48 1.99 -11.87
CA VAL A 38 -3.16 1.81 -13.16
C VAL A 38 -4.39 2.71 -13.25
N LYS A 39 -5.12 2.81 -12.14
CA LYS A 39 -6.31 3.65 -12.00
C LYS A 39 -6.06 4.62 -10.84
N TYR A 40 -5.45 5.77 -11.12
CA TYR A 40 -5.23 6.86 -10.15
C TYR A 40 -6.50 7.34 -9.42
N SER A 41 -7.69 6.89 -9.86
CA SER A 41 -8.98 7.08 -9.18
C SER A 41 -9.23 6.11 -8.02
N CYS A 42 -8.54 4.97 -7.95
CA CYS A 42 -8.69 3.99 -6.89
C CYS A 42 -7.82 4.36 -5.69
N ARG A 43 -8.48 4.88 -4.65
CA ARG A 43 -7.87 5.19 -3.35
C ARG A 43 -8.38 4.21 -2.30
N LEU A 44 -7.47 3.52 -1.63
CA LEU A 44 -7.81 2.65 -0.52
C LEU A 44 -7.48 3.37 0.79
N PHE A 45 -8.48 3.60 1.62
CA PHE A 45 -8.28 4.17 2.95
C PHE A 45 -7.48 3.20 3.82
N LEU A 46 -6.46 3.71 4.51
CA LEU A 46 -5.60 2.91 5.39
C LEU A 46 -5.82 3.28 6.86
N CYS A 47 -5.65 4.56 7.19
CA CYS A 47 -5.81 5.04 8.55
C CYS A 47 -5.99 6.56 8.57
N ARG A 48 -6.31 7.08 9.76
CA ARG A 48 -6.46 8.51 10.04
C ARG A 48 -5.60 8.87 11.25
N GLU A 49 -4.90 9.98 11.14
CA GLU A 49 -4.12 10.59 12.21
C GLU A 49 -4.70 11.98 12.54
N TYR A 50 -4.63 12.40 13.80
CA TYR A 50 -5.18 13.69 14.25
C TYR A 50 -4.12 14.78 14.46
N ASP A 51 -2.86 14.42 14.25
CA ASP A 51 -1.71 15.31 14.36
C ASP A 51 -0.87 15.23 13.07
N GLU A 52 -0.35 16.37 12.63
CA GLU A 52 0.40 16.47 11.37
C GLU A 52 1.74 15.72 11.45
N ARG A 53 2.44 15.79 12.58
CA ARG A 53 3.73 15.11 12.75
C ARG A 53 3.53 13.60 12.81
N SER A 54 2.48 13.13 13.49
CA SER A 54 2.11 11.71 13.47
C SER A 54 1.72 11.27 12.07
N ALA A 55 0.94 12.06 11.32
CA ALA A 55 0.58 11.76 9.93
C ALA A 55 1.81 11.60 9.02
N GLN A 56 2.77 12.51 9.11
CA GLN A 56 4.02 12.44 8.33
C GLN A 56 4.82 11.16 8.65
N LYS A 57 5.00 10.84 9.94
CA LYS A 57 5.70 9.62 10.36
C LYS A 57 4.98 8.36 9.89
N THR A 58 3.65 8.32 10.04
CA THR A 58 2.84 7.21 9.57
C THR A 58 2.96 7.09 8.06
N GLU A 59 2.89 8.18 7.30
CA GLU A 59 3.05 8.18 5.85
C GLU A 59 4.40 7.58 5.41
N GLU A 60 5.51 8.03 6.00
CA GLU A 60 6.84 7.49 5.73
C GLU A 60 6.91 5.98 6.00
N GLN A 61 6.34 5.55 7.13
CA GLN A 61 6.30 4.15 7.52
C GLN A 61 5.50 3.30 6.52
N LEU A 62 4.34 3.79 6.08
CA LEU A 62 3.49 3.12 5.10
C LEU A 62 4.15 3.06 3.72
N ARG A 63 4.86 4.12 3.30
CA ARG A 63 5.63 4.14 2.04
C ARG A 63 6.73 3.08 2.07
N GLN A 64 7.39 2.89 3.20
CA GLN A 64 8.39 1.83 3.35
C GLN A 64 7.73 0.45 3.23
N TRP A 65 6.64 0.20 3.97
CA TRP A 65 5.96 -1.10 3.90
C TRP A 65 5.38 -1.40 2.52
N LEU A 66 4.90 -0.38 1.81
CA LEU A 66 4.43 -0.55 0.43
C LEU A 66 5.53 -1.05 -0.50
N LYS A 67 6.74 -0.47 -0.40
CA LYS A 67 7.91 -0.92 -1.18
C LYS A 67 8.24 -2.40 -0.89
N GLU A 68 8.26 -2.77 0.38
CA GLU A 68 8.54 -4.14 0.80
C GLU A 68 7.43 -5.12 0.35
N PHE A 69 6.17 -4.72 0.45
CA PHE A 69 5.04 -5.51 -0.04
C PHE A 69 5.12 -5.74 -1.55
N ASN A 70 5.38 -4.69 -2.33
CA ASN A 70 5.51 -4.78 -3.79
C ASN A 70 6.70 -5.65 -4.19
N TYR A 71 7.85 -5.51 -3.52
CA TYR A 71 9.00 -6.38 -3.75
C TYR A 71 8.66 -7.86 -3.54
N LYS A 72 7.96 -8.20 -2.44
CA LYS A 72 7.51 -9.57 -2.18
C LYS A 72 6.56 -10.08 -3.26
N GLN A 73 5.64 -9.23 -3.75
CA GLN A 73 4.70 -9.59 -4.82
C GLN A 73 5.43 -9.86 -6.14
N ASP A 74 6.39 -9.01 -6.51
CA ASP A 74 7.16 -9.15 -7.74
C ASP A 74 8.04 -10.42 -7.70
N VAL A 75 8.71 -10.69 -6.58
CA VAL A 75 9.49 -11.93 -6.40
C VAL A 75 8.60 -13.18 -6.51
N ARG A 76 7.42 -13.18 -5.87
CA ARG A 76 6.46 -14.29 -5.98
C ARG A 76 5.97 -14.51 -7.40
N ARG A 77 5.81 -13.43 -8.16
CA ARG A 77 5.39 -13.52 -9.56
C ARG A 77 6.50 -14.14 -10.41
N ILE A 78 7.72 -13.64 -10.30
CA ILE A 78 8.89 -14.15 -11.04
C ILE A 78 9.10 -15.64 -10.73
N THR A 79 9.13 -16.01 -9.45
CA THR A 79 9.35 -17.40 -9.01
C THR A 79 8.15 -18.32 -9.23
N GLY A 80 6.93 -17.78 -9.33
CA GLY A 80 5.72 -18.52 -9.67
C GLY A 80 5.58 -18.78 -11.17
N GLU A 81 6.04 -17.85 -12.01
CA GLU A 81 6.06 -18.01 -13.47
C GLU A 81 7.10 -19.07 -13.90
N GLU A 82 8.24 -19.22 -13.19
CA GLU A 82 9.23 -20.28 -13.46
C GLU A 82 8.70 -21.71 -13.27
N LYS A 83 7.66 -21.92 -12.46
CA LYS A 83 7.04 -23.25 -12.26
C LYS A 83 5.98 -23.59 -13.30
N SER A 84 5.64 -22.67 -14.19
CA SER A 84 4.53 -22.80 -15.13
C SER A 84 4.96 -23.12 -16.57
N ASN A 85 6.26 -23.37 -16.81
CA ASN A 85 6.74 -23.75 -18.14
C ASN A 85 7.38 -25.16 -18.17
N PRO A 86 6.59 -26.24 -18.32
CA PRO A 86 7.04 -27.46 -18.94
C PRO A 86 6.58 -27.47 -20.41
N GLY A 87 7.48 -27.13 -21.34
CA GLY A 87 7.23 -27.30 -22.77
C GLY A 87 7.72 -26.16 -23.63
#